data_AF-A0A8S2ZVB6-F1
#
_entry.id   AF-A0A8S2ZVB6-F1
#
_cell.length_a   1.000
_cell.length_b   1.000
_cell.length_c   1.000
_cell.angle_alpha   90.00
_cell.angle_beta   90.00
_cell.angle_gamma   90.00
#
_symmetry.space_group_name_H-M   'P 1'
#
loop_
_entity.id
_entity.type
_entity.pdbx_description
1 polymer ?
#
loop_
_entity_poly.entity_id
_entity_poly.type
_entity_poly.pdbx_seq_one_letter_code
_entity_poly.pdbx_strand_id
1 'polypeptide(L)'
;MHSSALLLVLLTVVSHSHGKRPRDPLNSFYVQATVGYPWPQPQAIHTTPQQYGVHPAAFHFLVNQTSQTCDLLTSALDRYYKLIFYPYSYLNYILDPESVIDEIKDKPKKTLFDLRDTPLLKRLNVYIQEPCERYPTLESDESYTLTVTSDSAMLEAVSIWGAIRGLETFSHLIYPDDNLGLAINQTTIIDFPRFQHRGLLLDTSRHFISIKTLKINLEAMSSSKMNVFHFHIVDDQSFPYESRSFPDLSGAGAYNQDHVYSQEDIASLIEFARQRGIRVLVEFDSPGHTQSWGRVIDVLTHCYSGGKPNNEFGPMDPSRNSTFSFLKEMFSEVANVFPDHYVHLGGDEVDFDCWRSNPDVQAFMKQMGFGNDYSLLEQYYMQNVVDIVGSTGKGYAVWQEIIDNNVTVKADTVVEVWKDPYPDELARVTKLGYRTLLSTCWYLNYISYGKDWVNYYKCDPHNFPGTDAQKKLVVGGEACMWGGKL
;
A
#
# COMPACT_ATOMS: atom_id res chain seq x y z
N MET A 1 3.69 -2.75 -28.65
CA MET A 1 4.98 -3.16 -28.03
C MET A 1 4.68 -3.49 -26.58
N HIS A 2 4.76 -4.77 -26.20
CA HIS A 2 4.32 -5.23 -24.88
C HIS A 2 5.27 -4.78 -23.79
N SER A 3 4.78 -3.95 -22.87
CA SER A 3 5.49 -3.58 -21.65
C SER A 3 5.50 -4.78 -20.71
N SER A 4 6.69 -5.30 -20.41
CA SER A 4 6.89 -6.37 -19.44
C SER A 4 6.80 -5.79 -18.03
N ALA A 5 5.58 -5.66 -17.50
CA ALA A 5 5.38 -5.50 -16.08
C ALA A 5 5.70 -6.84 -15.40
N LEU A 6 6.68 -6.85 -14.50
CA LEU A 6 7.04 -8.02 -13.71
C LEU A 6 5.83 -8.38 -12.82
N LEU A 7 5.12 -9.43 -13.23
CA LEU A 7 4.02 -10.01 -12.48
C LEU A 7 4.63 -10.87 -11.35
N LEU A 8 4.80 -10.33 -10.15
CA LEU A 8 5.13 -11.12 -8.96
C LEU A 8 3.86 -11.78 -8.44
N VAL A 9 3.37 -12.76 -9.20
CA VAL A 9 2.30 -13.66 -8.74
C VAL A 9 2.94 -14.73 -7.88
N LEU A 10 2.69 -14.67 -6.58
CA LEU A 10 2.84 -15.79 -5.66
C LEU A 10 1.78 -16.85 -6.02
N LEU A 11 2.05 -17.61 -7.07
CA LEU A 11 1.39 -18.88 -7.33
C LEU A 11 2.38 -19.98 -6.98
N THR A 12 2.13 -20.66 -5.85
CA THR A 12 2.54 -22.04 -5.65
C THR A 12 1.85 -22.89 -6.73
N VAL A 13 2.47 -23.01 -7.90
CA VAL A 13 2.10 -24.06 -8.85
C VAL A 13 2.58 -25.37 -8.23
N VAL A 14 1.62 -26.16 -7.74
CA VAL A 14 1.82 -27.55 -7.37
C VAL A 14 2.22 -28.30 -8.65
N SER A 15 3.52 -28.38 -8.90
CA SER A 15 4.10 -29.26 -9.90
C SER A 15 3.99 -30.70 -9.41
N HIS A 16 2.94 -31.40 -9.87
CA HIS A 16 2.91 -32.86 -9.84
C HIS A 16 3.99 -33.40 -10.79
N SER A 17 5.14 -33.79 -10.25
CA SER A 17 6.10 -34.65 -10.95
C SER A 17 6.22 -35.99 -10.23
N HIS A 18 5.43 -36.97 -10.67
CA HIS A 18 5.72 -38.38 -10.44
C HIS A 18 7.02 -38.74 -11.18
N GLY A 19 8.10 -38.93 -10.44
CA GLY A 19 9.38 -39.37 -10.99
C GLY A 19 10.54 -38.98 -10.10
N LYS A 20 11.38 -39.96 -9.72
CA LYS A 20 12.61 -39.77 -8.94
C LYS A 20 13.44 -38.62 -9.55
N ARG A 21 13.58 -37.49 -8.83
CA ARG A 21 14.44 -36.39 -9.27
C ARG A 21 15.92 -36.81 -9.18
N PRO A 22 16.74 -36.61 -10.23
CA PRO A 22 18.19 -36.63 -10.10
C PRO A 22 18.63 -35.47 -9.19
N ARG A 23 19.67 -35.68 -8.39
CA ARG A 23 20.30 -34.62 -7.59
C ARG A 23 21.01 -33.64 -8.54
N ASP A 24 20.34 -32.54 -8.85
CA ASP A 24 20.91 -31.42 -9.63
C ASP A 24 21.67 -30.46 -8.68
N PRO A 25 22.93 -30.07 -8.95
CA PRO A 25 23.69 -29.14 -8.12
C PRO A 25 23.15 -27.70 -8.08
N LEU A 26 22.14 -27.35 -8.90
CA LEU A 26 21.52 -26.02 -8.97
C LEU A 26 20.53 -25.70 -7.84
N ASN A 27 20.41 -26.56 -6.83
CA ASN A 27 19.42 -26.47 -5.76
C ASN A 27 19.65 -25.33 -4.73
N SER A 28 20.67 -24.47 -4.88
CA SER A 28 20.99 -23.42 -3.89
C SER A 28 20.24 -22.09 -4.08
N PHE A 29 19.60 -21.89 -5.24
CA PHE A 29 18.87 -20.65 -5.57
C PHE A 29 17.39 -20.68 -5.19
N TYR A 30 16.79 -21.85 -5.05
CA TYR A 30 15.36 -21.99 -4.76
C TYR A 30 15.10 -22.04 -3.26
N VAL A 31 14.23 -21.15 -2.77
CA VAL A 31 13.68 -21.25 -1.42
C VAL A 31 12.63 -22.36 -1.43
N GLN A 32 12.80 -23.37 -0.57
CA GLN A 32 11.78 -24.40 -0.39
C GLN A 32 10.57 -23.77 0.31
N ALA A 33 9.42 -23.76 -0.36
CA ALA A 33 8.19 -23.23 0.22
C ALA A 33 7.79 -24.01 1.48
N THR A 34 7.39 -23.29 2.52
CA THR A 34 6.77 -23.88 3.70
C THR A 34 5.35 -24.35 3.35
N VAL A 35 4.91 -25.46 3.96
CA VAL A 35 3.60 -26.07 3.69
C VAL A 35 2.75 -25.96 4.95
N GLY A 36 1.60 -25.29 4.87
CA GLY A 36 0.72 -25.08 6.02
C GLY A 36 1.30 -24.12 7.07
N TYR A 37 2.14 -23.17 6.65
CA TYR A 37 2.68 -22.13 7.52
C TYR A 37 2.31 -20.74 7.02
N PRO A 38 1.83 -19.86 7.90
CA PRO A 38 1.52 -18.48 7.55
C PRO A 38 2.77 -17.65 7.28
N TRP A 39 2.67 -16.82 6.24
CA TRP A 39 3.50 -15.63 6.06
C TRP A 39 2.62 -14.37 6.11
N PRO A 40 3.04 -13.28 6.77
CA PRO A 40 4.14 -13.20 7.73
C PRO A 40 3.99 -14.17 8.91
N GLN A 41 5.08 -14.49 9.58
CA GLN A 41 5.07 -15.35 10.76
C GLN A 41 4.30 -14.65 11.91
N PRO A 42 3.29 -15.30 12.51
CA PRO A 42 2.55 -14.76 13.64
C PRO A 42 3.41 -14.53 14.87
N GLN A 43 3.00 -13.62 15.75
CA GLN A 43 3.67 -13.36 17.04
C GLN A 43 3.82 -14.63 17.90
N ALA A 44 2.78 -15.45 17.96
CA ALA A 44 2.81 -16.75 18.59
C ALA A 44 2.03 -17.78 17.77
N ILE A 45 2.63 -18.95 17.55
CA ILE A 45 2.02 -20.10 16.88
C ILE A 45 2.40 -21.39 17.60
N HIS A 46 1.41 -22.22 17.92
CA HIS A 46 1.59 -23.55 18.47
C HIS A 46 0.78 -24.56 17.63
N THR A 47 1.50 -25.37 16.85
CA THR A 47 0.91 -26.38 15.95
C THR A 47 1.25 -27.77 16.45
N THR A 48 0.27 -28.68 16.42
CA THR A 48 0.48 -30.10 16.74
C THR A 48 0.47 -30.96 15.46
N PRO A 49 0.96 -32.21 15.53
CA PRO A 49 0.87 -33.13 14.40
C PRO A 49 -0.56 -33.60 14.05
N GLN A 50 -1.57 -33.32 14.89
CA GLN A 50 -2.95 -33.71 14.65
C GLN A 50 -3.51 -32.95 13.43
N GLN A 51 -4.04 -33.69 12.45
CA GLN A 51 -4.55 -33.16 11.19
C GLN A 51 -6.06 -33.38 11.04
N TYR A 52 -6.69 -32.49 10.29
CA TYR A 52 -8.10 -32.55 9.91
C TYR A 52 -8.25 -32.31 8.41
N GLY A 53 -9.15 -33.06 7.76
CA GLY A 53 -9.51 -32.80 6.37
C GLY A 53 -10.43 -31.59 6.24
N VAL A 54 -10.28 -30.84 5.15
CA VAL A 54 -11.13 -29.67 4.82
C VAL A 54 -11.78 -29.91 3.45
N HIS A 55 -13.11 -29.86 3.38
CA HIS A 55 -13.83 -30.19 2.15
C HIS A 55 -14.90 -29.14 1.82
N PRO A 56 -15.01 -28.64 0.57
CA PRO A 56 -15.92 -27.55 0.22
C PRO A 56 -17.38 -27.86 0.52
N ALA A 57 -17.84 -29.10 0.27
CA ALA A 57 -19.23 -29.48 0.54
C ALA A 57 -19.58 -29.64 2.04
N ALA A 58 -18.58 -29.65 2.93
CA ALA A 58 -18.77 -29.87 4.37
C ALA A 58 -18.41 -28.65 5.21
N PHE A 59 -17.46 -27.84 4.74
CA PHE A 59 -16.96 -26.66 5.44
C PHE A 59 -17.89 -25.45 5.26
N HIS A 60 -18.12 -24.71 6.33
CA HIS A 60 -18.88 -23.45 6.29
C HIS A 60 -18.34 -22.43 7.30
N PHE A 61 -18.45 -21.15 6.97
CA PHE A 61 -18.19 -20.08 7.92
C PHE A 61 -19.45 -19.83 8.77
N LEU A 62 -19.28 -19.65 10.07
CA LEU A 62 -20.34 -19.21 10.98
C LEU A 62 -19.96 -17.86 11.58
N VAL A 63 -20.85 -16.89 11.47
CA VAL A 63 -20.64 -15.54 11.98
C VAL A 63 -21.43 -15.37 13.26
N ASN A 64 -20.73 -15.12 14.36
CA ASN A 64 -21.36 -14.71 15.61
C ASN A 64 -21.14 -13.20 15.76
N GLN A 65 -22.14 -12.39 15.41
CA GLN A 65 -22.07 -10.93 15.48
C GLN A 65 -22.97 -10.35 16.57
N THR A 66 -22.52 -9.27 17.20
CA THR A 66 -23.33 -8.38 18.02
C THR A 66 -24.16 -7.46 17.12
N SER A 67 -25.40 -7.85 16.80
CA SER A 67 -26.54 -7.02 16.34
C SER A 67 -26.45 -6.20 15.03
N GLN A 68 -25.29 -5.99 14.40
CA GLN A 68 -25.18 -5.26 13.11
C GLN A 68 -24.62 -6.12 11.99
N THR A 69 -25.17 -5.94 10.78
CA THR A 69 -24.67 -6.56 9.54
C THR A 69 -23.34 -5.94 9.11
N CYS A 70 -22.30 -6.76 8.93
CA CYS A 70 -21.00 -6.31 8.41
C CYS A 70 -20.80 -6.79 6.96
N ASP A 71 -20.88 -5.86 6.01
CA ASP A 71 -20.66 -6.08 4.58
C ASP A 71 -19.23 -6.56 4.30
N LEU A 72 -18.25 -5.95 4.97
CA LEU A 72 -16.83 -6.31 4.89
C LEU A 72 -16.59 -7.77 5.25
N LEU A 73 -17.16 -8.23 6.37
CA LEU A 73 -17.00 -9.63 6.77
C LEU A 73 -17.64 -10.56 5.75
N THR A 74 -18.85 -10.25 5.30
CA THR A 74 -19.56 -11.07 4.31
C THR A 74 -18.75 -11.22 3.02
N SER A 75 -18.22 -10.11 2.50
CA SER A 75 -17.33 -10.09 1.32
C SER A 75 -16.04 -10.88 1.56
N ALA A 76 -15.42 -10.72 2.74
CA ALA A 76 -14.22 -11.46 3.10
C ALA A 76 -14.46 -12.97 3.16
N LEU A 77 -15.55 -13.43 3.78
CA LEU A 77 -15.86 -14.85 3.88
C LEU A 77 -16.09 -15.51 2.52
N ASP A 78 -16.83 -14.85 1.63
CA ASP A 78 -17.01 -15.32 0.24
C ASP A 78 -15.67 -15.38 -0.51
N ARG A 79 -14.84 -14.35 -0.37
CA ARG A 79 -13.50 -14.29 -0.95
C ARG A 79 -12.62 -15.43 -0.47
N TYR A 80 -12.50 -15.64 0.84
CA TYR A 80 -11.65 -16.70 1.40
C TYR A 80 -12.19 -18.10 1.11
N TYR A 81 -13.51 -18.28 1.02
CA TYR A 81 -14.08 -19.54 0.54
C TYR A 81 -13.60 -19.86 -0.87
N LYS A 82 -13.67 -18.89 -1.78
CA LYS A 82 -13.20 -19.02 -3.16
C LYS A 82 -11.69 -19.21 -3.23
N LEU A 83 -10.91 -18.48 -2.43
CA LEU A 83 -9.46 -18.62 -2.36
C LEU A 83 -9.03 -20.04 -1.93
N ILE A 84 -9.70 -20.61 -0.93
CA ILE A 84 -9.36 -21.93 -0.39
C ILE A 84 -9.75 -23.06 -1.36
N PHE A 85 -10.96 -23.01 -1.91
CA PHE A 85 -11.52 -24.15 -2.64
C PHE A 85 -11.49 -24.02 -4.17
N TYR A 86 -11.35 -22.79 -4.69
CA TYR A 86 -11.38 -22.47 -6.13
C TYR A 86 -10.30 -21.44 -6.52
N PRO A 87 -9.02 -21.62 -6.14
CA PRO A 87 -7.99 -20.58 -6.26
C PRO A 87 -7.77 -20.11 -7.71
N TYR A 88 -7.84 -21.01 -8.69
CA TYR A 88 -7.70 -20.66 -10.11
C TYR A 88 -8.84 -19.77 -10.61
N SER A 89 -10.08 -20.14 -10.30
CA SER A 89 -11.26 -19.36 -10.66
C SER A 89 -11.26 -18.00 -9.97
N TYR A 90 -10.81 -17.94 -8.71
CA TYR A 90 -10.70 -16.70 -7.96
C TYR A 90 -9.67 -15.74 -8.58
N LEU A 91 -8.49 -16.25 -8.95
CA LEU A 91 -7.48 -15.41 -9.61
C LEU A 91 -7.98 -14.91 -10.97
N ASN A 92 -8.61 -15.77 -11.76
CA ASN A 92 -9.20 -15.37 -13.04
C ASN A 92 -10.28 -14.30 -12.85
N TYR A 93 -11.09 -14.40 -11.79
CA TYR A 93 -12.09 -13.38 -11.45
C TYR A 93 -11.47 -12.02 -11.12
N ILE A 94 -10.36 -11.99 -10.38
CA ILE A 94 -9.64 -10.73 -10.12
C ILE A 94 -9.08 -10.15 -11.43
N LEU A 95 -8.54 -11.01 -12.29
CA LEU A 95 -7.95 -10.59 -13.55
C LEU A 95 -9.02 -10.09 -14.53
N ASP A 96 -10.16 -10.74 -14.59
CA ASP A 96 -11.19 -10.44 -15.57
C ASP A 96 -12.56 -10.88 -15.05
N PRO A 97 -13.24 -10.03 -14.27
CA PRO A 97 -14.54 -10.35 -13.70
C PRO A 97 -15.61 -10.69 -14.75
N GLU A 98 -15.48 -10.18 -15.98
CA GLU A 98 -16.46 -10.33 -17.06
C GLU A 98 -16.30 -11.67 -17.82
N SER A 99 -15.07 -12.20 -17.96
CA SER A 99 -14.85 -13.49 -18.64
C SER A 99 -15.18 -14.73 -17.79
N VAL A 100 -15.39 -14.57 -16.48
CA VAL A 100 -15.69 -15.69 -15.57
C VAL A 100 -17.15 -16.17 -15.64
N ILE A 101 -18.03 -15.46 -16.38
CA ILE A 101 -19.42 -15.86 -16.55
C ILE A 101 -19.55 -17.21 -17.31
N ASP A 102 -18.58 -17.59 -18.16
CA ASP A 102 -18.70 -18.76 -19.06
C ASP A 102 -17.77 -19.95 -18.75
N GLU A 103 -16.82 -19.86 -17.80
CA GLU A 103 -15.87 -20.96 -17.50
C GLU A 103 -15.73 -21.29 -16.00
N ILE A 104 -16.83 -21.66 -15.33
CA ILE A 104 -16.73 -22.54 -14.16
C ILE A 104 -16.80 -24.00 -14.65
N LYS A 105 -15.71 -24.48 -15.25
CA LYS A 105 -15.50 -25.91 -15.54
C LYS A 105 -14.70 -26.62 -14.45
N ASP A 106 -14.67 -26.06 -13.23
CA ASP A 106 -14.08 -26.74 -12.09
C ASP A 106 -15.11 -27.72 -11.51
N LYS A 107 -15.33 -28.83 -12.21
CA LYS A 107 -15.92 -29.99 -11.54
C LYS A 107 -14.87 -30.41 -10.52
N PRO A 108 -15.19 -30.47 -9.20
CA PRO A 108 -14.29 -31.08 -8.25
C PRO A 108 -13.90 -32.42 -8.86
N LYS A 109 -12.60 -32.64 -9.10
CA LYS A 109 -12.13 -33.97 -9.51
C LYS A 109 -12.79 -34.90 -8.50
N LYS A 110 -13.56 -35.87 -9.00
CA LYS A 110 -14.11 -36.95 -8.16
C LYS A 110 -12.92 -37.71 -7.57
N THR A 111 -12.32 -37.16 -6.55
CA THR A 111 -11.54 -37.94 -5.62
C THR A 111 -12.58 -38.66 -4.79
N LEU A 112 -12.79 -39.94 -5.13
CA LEU A 112 -13.46 -40.90 -4.28
C LEU A 112 -12.63 -41.05 -2.99
N PHE A 113 -12.65 -40.06 -2.11
CA PHE A 113 -12.17 -40.24 -0.75
C PHE A 113 -13.38 -40.62 0.09
N ASP A 114 -13.31 -41.79 0.73
CA ASP A 114 -14.36 -42.23 1.64
C ASP A 114 -14.27 -41.36 2.91
N LEU A 115 -14.98 -40.25 2.91
CA LEU A 115 -15.02 -39.24 3.99
C LEU A 115 -15.60 -39.80 5.32
N ARG A 116 -15.98 -41.07 5.38
CA ARG A 116 -16.70 -41.67 6.52
C ARG A 116 -15.85 -41.77 7.78
N ASP A 117 -14.54 -41.96 7.66
CA ASP A 117 -13.63 -42.19 8.80
C ASP A 117 -12.58 -41.08 9.00
N THR A 118 -12.62 -40.01 8.20
CA THR A 118 -11.68 -38.90 8.28
C THR A 118 -12.19 -37.84 9.26
N PRO A 119 -11.39 -37.38 10.25
CA PRO A 119 -11.77 -36.25 11.07
C PRO A 119 -11.75 -34.97 10.23
N LEU A 120 -12.92 -34.36 10.05
CA LEU A 120 -13.10 -33.17 9.21
C LEU A 120 -13.26 -31.91 10.05
N LEU A 121 -12.59 -30.84 9.63
CA LEU A 121 -12.91 -29.49 10.08
C LEU A 121 -14.17 -29.03 9.33
N LYS A 122 -15.27 -28.86 10.06
CA LYS A 122 -16.59 -28.56 9.47
C LYS A 122 -16.91 -27.07 9.44
N ARG A 123 -16.32 -26.29 10.34
CA ARG A 123 -16.67 -24.88 10.49
C ARG A 123 -15.54 -24.02 11.01
N LEU A 124 -15.50 -22.77 10.56
CA LEU A 124 -14.78 -21.68 11.23
C LEU A 124 -15.83 -20.70 11.80
N ASN A 125 -15.84 -20.57 13.12
CA ASN A 125 -16.63 -19.55 13.79
C ASN A 125 -15.82 -18.25 13.80
N VAL A 126 -16.40 -17.15 13.34
CA VAL A 126 -15.78 -15.83 13.33
C VAL A 126 -16.54 -14.92 14.27
N TYR A 127 -15.83 -14.36 15.24
CA TYR A 127 -16.33 -13.46 16.26
C TYR A 127 -15.55 -12.14 16.22
N ILE A 128 -16.27 -11.03 16.08
CA ILE A 128 -15.73 -9.68 16.11
C ILE A 128 -16.34 -8.98 17.33
N GLN A 129 -15.50 -8.40 18.18
CA GLN A 129 -15.93 -7.79 19.45
C GLN A 129 -16.60 -6.43 19.23
N GLU A 130 -16.01 -5.60 18.39
CA GLU A 130 -16.47 -4.23 18.12
C GLU A 130 -17.41 -4.15 16.91
N PRO A 131 -18.21 -3.07 16.79
CA PRO A 131 -19.00 -2.82 15.59
C PRO A 131 -18.13 -2.78 14.32
N CYS A 132 -18.73 -3.15 13.19
CA CYS A 132 -18.05 -3.16 11.90
C CYS A 132 -17.61 -1.74 11.51
N GLU A 133 -16.31 -1.48 11.53
CA GLU A 133 -15.73 -0.21 11.10
C GLU A 133 -15.94 0.01 9.60
N ARG A 134 -16.03 1.29 9.19
CA ARG A 134 -16.27 1.64 7.79
C ARG A 134 -15.00 1.62 6.95
N TYR A 135 -13.95 2.30 7.41
CA TYR A 135 -12.65 2.41 6.76
C TYR A 135 -11.54 2.13 7.77
N PRO A 136 -10.43 1.49 7.35
CA PRO A 136 -9.27 1.31 8.22
C PRO A 136 -8.59 2.66 8.47
N THR A 137 -7.95 2.79 9.62
CA THR A 137 -7.17 3.96 10.06
C THR A 137 -5.79 3.50 10.54
N LEU A 138 -4.89 4.44 10.83
CA LEU A 138 -3.58 4.12 11.39
C LEU A 138 -3.70 3.49 12.80
N GLU A 139 -4.83 3.71 13.49
CA GLU A 139 -5.13 3.28 14.85
C GLU A 139 -6.04 2.03 14.89
N SER A 140 -6.43 1.52 13.73
CA SER A 140 -7.29 0.33 13.62
C SER A 140 -6.61 -0.90 14.24
N ASP A 141 -7.36 -1.64 15.05
CA ASP A 141 -6.86 -2.86 15.71
C ASP A 141 -6.82 -4.02 14.71
N GLU A 142 -5.65 -4.58 14.45
CA GLU A 142 -5.48 -5.72 13.54
C GLU A 142 -5.15 -7.03 14.27
N SER A 143 -5.40 -7.08 15.59
CA SER A 143 -5.12 -8.25 16.42
C SER A 143 -6.18 -9.33 16.26
N TYR A 144 -5.75 -10.59 16.35
CA TYR A 144 -6.65 -11.73 16.33
C TYR A 144 -6.08 -12.94 17.06
N THR A 145 -6.97 -13.84 17.46
CA THR A 145 -6.65 -15.18 17.95
C THR A 145 -7.34 -16.20 17.04
N LEU A 146 -6.59 -17.18 16.54
CA LEU A 146 -7.10 -18.26 15.72
C LEU A 146 -6.80 -19.60 16.39
N THR A 147 -7.85 -20.37 16.68
CA THR A 147 -7.73 -21.71 17.25
C THR A 147 -8.40 -22.73 16.34
N VAL A 148 -7.62 -23.65 15.80
CA VAL A 148 -8.09 -24.82 15.06
C VAL A 148 -8.07 -26.00 16.00
N THR A 149 -9.26 -26.52 16.32
CA THR A 149 -9.43 -27.75 17.12
C THR A 149 -10.02 -28.85 16.25
N SER A 150 -10.70 -29.83 16.84
CA SER A 150 -11.31 -30.99 16.18
C SER A 150 -12.23 -30.68 14.99
N ASP A 151 -13.54 -30.60 15.20
CA ASP A 151 -14.51 -30.39 14.12
C ASP A 151 -14.79 -28.90 13.84
N SER A 152 -14.16 -28.00 14.61
CA SER A 152 -14.39 -26.57 14.53
C SER A 152 -13.14 -25.74 14.84
N ALA A 153 -13.05 -24.62 14.14
CA ALA A 153 -12.10 -23.55 14.39
C ALA A 153 -12.83 -22.31 14.92
N MET A 154 -12.09 -21.45 15.60
CA MET A 154 -12.56 -20.17 16.14
C MET A 154 -11.55 -19.07 15.78
N LEU A 155 -12.06 -17.99 15.19
CA LEU A 155 -11.33 -16.76 14.92
C LEU A 155 -11.98 -15.63 15.72
N GLU A 156 -11.26 -15.08 16.69
CA GLU A 156 -11.68 -13.95 17.52
C GLU A 156 -10.81 -12.74 17.19
N ALA A 157 -11.43 -11.60 16.95
CA ALA A 157 -10.74 -10.33 16.70
C ALA A 157 -11.43 -9.19 17.42
N VAL A 158 -10.67 -8.16 17.78
CA VAL A 158 -11.23 -6.92 18.34
C VAL A 158 -12.08 -6.22 17.27
N SER A 159 -11.49 -6.03 16.09
CA SER A 159 -12.15 -5.36 14.96
C SER A 159 -12.32 -6.27 13.73
N ILE A 160 -13.02 -5.74 12.72
CA ILE A 160 -13.11 -6.36 11.39
C ILE A 160 -11.75 -6.52 10.71
N TRP A 161 -10.79 -5.63 10.97
CA TRP A 161 -9.48 -5.67 10.34
C TRP A 161 -8.66 -6.86 10.85
N GLY A 162 -8.68 -7.11 12.15
CA GLY A 162 -8.10 -8.31 12.76
C GLY A 162 -8.73 -9.60 12.21
N ALA A 163 -10.05 -9.62 11.99
CA ALA A 163 -10.72 -10.76 11.38
C ALA A 163 -10.24 -11.01 9.93
N ILE A 164 -10.06 -9.97 9.12
CA ILE A 164 -9.49 -10.12 7.76
C ILE A 164 -8.06 -10.70 7.83
N ARG A 165 -7.22 -10.25 8.77
CA ARG A 165 -5.85 -10.81 8.95
C ARG A 165 -5.88 -12.27 9.38
N GLY A 166 -6.81 -12.62 10.28
CA GLY A 166 -6.98 -14.00 10.74
C GLY A 166 -7.51 -14.94 9.67
N LEU A 167 -8.37 -14.46 8.77
CA LEU A 167 -8.84 -15.24 7.62
C LEU A 167 -7.70 -15.53 6.63
N GLU A 168 -6.79 -14.58 6.39
CA GLU A 168 -5.58 -14.82 5.60
C GLU A 168 -4.69 -15.89 6.23
N THR A 169 -4.48 -15.79 7.54
CA THR A 169 -3.71 -16.80 8.27
C THR A 169 -4.39 -18.16 8.22
N PHE A 170 -5.72 -18.22 8.33
CA PHE A 170 -6.47 -19.46 8.20
C PHE A 170 -6.30 -20.08 6.80
N SER A 171 -6.34 -19.30 5.72
CA SER A 171 -6.08 -19.82 4.38
C SER A 171 -4.65 -20.35 4.21
N HIS A 172 -3.65 -19.71 4.81
CA HIS A 172 -2.26 -20.20 4.77
C HIS A 172 -2.03 -21.51 5.55
N LEU A 173 -2.85 -21.80 6.57
CA LEU A 173 -2.77 -23.05 7.32
C LEU A 173 -3.35 -24.25 6.56
N ILE A 174 -4.17 -24.01 5.53
CA ILE A 174 -4.75 -25.07 4.71
C ILE A 174 -3.77 -25.41 3.60
N TYR A 175 -3.47 -26.69 3.44
CA TYR A 175 -2.51 -27.16 2.44
C TYR A 175 -2.98 -28.46 1.76
N PRO A 176 -2.49 -28.74 0.54
CA PRO A 176 -2.79 -30.00 -0.14
C PRO A 176 -2.20 -31.21 0.59
N ASP A 177 -2.98 -32.27 0.74
CA ASP A 177 -2.56 -33.53 1.36
C ASP A 177 -2.99 -34.72 0.50
N ASP A 178 -2.11 -35.72 0.36
CA ASP A 178 -2.33 -36.87 -0.51
C ASP A 178 -3.52 -37.75 -0.07
N ASN A 179 -3.80 -37.80 1.23
CA ASN A 179 -4.86 -38.65 1.79
C ASN A 179 -6.15 -37.88 2.06
N LEU A 180 -6.03 -36.61 2.47
CA LEU A 180 -7.15 -35.77 2.91
C LEU A 180 -7.64 -34.81 1.81
N GLY A 181 -6.90 -34.68 0.70
CA GLY A 181 -7.14 -33.68 -0.34
C GLY A 181 -6.66 -32.30 0.10
N LEU A 182 -7.38 -31.67 1.03
CA LEU A 182 -6.93 -30.49 1.76
C LEU A 182 -6.89 -30.82 3.24
N ALA A 183 -5.82 -30.41 3.91
CA ALA A 183 -5.60 -30.64 5.33
C ALA A 183 -5.27 -29.34 6.07
N ILE A 184 -5.52 -29.36 7.37
CA ILE A 184 -5.13 -28.33 8.32
C ILE A 184 -4.72 -28.99 9.64
N ASN A 185 -3.69 -28.46 10.29
CA ASN A 185 -3.24 -28.96 11.58
C ASN A 185 -3.96 -28.27 12.74
N GLN A 186 -4.18 -29.00 13.85
CA GLN A 186 -4.58 -28.40 15.11
C GLN A 186 -3.53 -27.36 15.52
N THR A 187 -3.97 -26.10 15.60
CA THR A 187 -3.09 -24.93 15.70
C THR A 187 -3.73 -23.87 16.57
N THR A 188 -2.95 -23.21 17.42
CA THR A 188 -3.35 -22.01 18.15
C THR A 188 -2.41 -20.87 17.78
N ILE A 189 -2.97 -19.72 17.39
CA ILE A 189 -2.25 -18.51 16.98
C ILE A 189 -2.79 -17.32 17.77
N ILE A 190 -1.88 -16.49 18.26
CA ILE A 190 -2.15 -15.14 18.76
C ILE A 190 -1.26 -14.21 17.93
N ASP A 191 -1.87 -13.21 17.31
CA ASP A 191 -1.16 -12.38 16.36
C ASP A 191 -1.64 -10.92 16.38
N PHE A 192 -0.69 -10.04 16.10
CA PHE A 192 -0.88 -8.60 15.97
C PHE A 192 0.34 -8.01 15.25
N PRO A 193 0.18 -6.92 14.48
CA PRO A 193 1.30 -6.34 13.76
C PRO A 193 2.28 -5.66 14.72
N ARG A 194 3.59 -5.76 14.43
CA ARG A 194 4.64 -4.99 15.13
C ARG A 194 4.50 -3.48 14.89
N PHE A 195 4.08 -3.11 13.68
CA PHE A 195 3.96 -1.74 13.19
C PHE A 195 2.60 -1.53 12.52
N GLN A 196 1.94 -0.41 12.81
CA GLN A 196 0.61 -0.11 12.30
C GLN A 196 0.60 0.30 10.82
N HIS A 197 1.68 0.91 10.31
CA HIS A 197 1.76 1.36 8.93
C HIS A 197 2.67 0.44 8.10
N ARG A 198 2.10 -0.32 7.17
CA ARG A 198 2.82 -1.29 6.33
C ARG A 198 2.48 -1.02 4.87
N GLY A 199 3.28 -0.14 4.26
CA GLY A 199 2.97 0.50 2.98
C GLY A 199 3.64 -0.12 1.76
N LEU A 200 2.96 -0.04 0.62
CA LEU A 200 3.53 -0.23 -0.72
C LEU A 200 3.26 1.04 -1.53
N LEU A 201 4.33 1.71 -1.96
CA LEU A 201 4.25 2.82 -2.91
C LEU A 201 4.31 2.29 -4.33
N LEU A 202 3.30 2.63 -5.13
CA LEU A 202 3.33 2.47 -6.59
C LEU A 202 3.22 3.83 -7.26
N ASP A 203 4.20 4.12 -8.11
CA ASP A 203 4.25 5.30 -8.95
C ASP A 203 3.53 5.04 -10.28
N THR A 204 2.45 5.78 -10.49
CA THR A 204 1.64 5.67 -11.71
C THR A 204 1.80 6.85 -12.65
N SER A 205 2.73 7.75 -12.35
CA SER A 205 3.00 8.91 -13.18
C SER A 205 4.12 8.63 -14.18
N ARG A 206 5.25 8.09 -13.71
CA ARG A 206 6.41 7.78 -14.57
C ARG A 206 6.02 6.73 -15.62
N HIS A 207 5.12 5.82 -15.27
CA HIS A 207 4.41 4.95 -16.18
C HIS A 207 2.98 4.72 -15.67
N PHE A 208 1.98 4.82 -16.55
CA PHE A 208 0.60 4.48 -16.20
C PHE A 208 0.45 3.00 -15.83
N ILE A 209 -0.23 2.72 -14.72
CA ILE A 209 -0.55 1.35 -14.26
C ILE A 209 -2.06 1.15 -14.30
N SER A 210 -2.55 0.18 -15.06
CA SER A 210 -4.00 -0.04 -15.15
C SER A 210 -4.65 -0.40 -13.80
N ILE A 211 -5.92 -0.03 -13.61
CA ILE A 211 -6.71 -0.36 -12.40
C ILE A 211 -6.70 -1.87 -12.11
N LYS A 212 -6.75 -2.70 -13.15
CA LYS A 212 -6.60 -4.15 -13.03
C LYS A 212 -5.29 -4.54 -12.35
N THR A 213 -4.16 -3.97 -12.80
CA THR A 213 -2.85 -4.25 -12.20
C THR A 213 -2.75 -3.72 -10.77
N LEU A 214 -3.32 -2.55 -10.48
CA LEU A 214 -3.38 -2.01 -9.12
C LEU A 214 -4.17 -2.95 -8.18
N LYS A 215 -5.33 -3.49 -8.63
CA LYS A 215 -6.12 -4.47 -7.86
C LYS A 215 -5.36 -5.78 -7.61
N ILE A 216 -4.56 -6.26 -8.57
CA ILE A 216 -3.69 -7.43 -8.36
C ILE A 216 -2.66 -7.15 -7.26
N ASN A 217 -2.06 -5.95 -7.25
CA ASN A 217 -1.12 -5.57 -6.19
C ASN A 217 -1.81 -5.48 -4.82
N LEU A 218 -3.02 -4.90 -4.75
CA LEU A 218 -3.82 -4.87 -3.51
C LEU A 218 -4.17 -6.28 -2.99
N GLU A 219 -4.39 -7.25 -3.89
CA GLU A 219 -4.55 -8.65 -3.49
C GLU A 219 -3.26 -9.20 -2.85
N ALA A 220 -2.12 -9.00 -3.51
CA ALA A 220 -0.82 -9.46 -3.00
C ALA A 220 -0.44 -8.79 -1.66
N MET A 221 -0.76 -7.51 -1.51
CA MET A 221 -0.65 -6.76 -0.26
C MET A 221 -1.50 -7.39 0.84
N SER A 222 -2.76 -7.72 0.56
CA SER A 222 -3.65 -8.39 1.51
C SER A 222 -3.06 -9.72 1.99
N SER A 223 -2.55 -10.54 1.06
CA SER A 223 -1.91 -11.82 1.40
C SER A 223 -0.64 -11.67 2.24
N SER A 224 0.08 -10.57 2.05
CA SER A 224 1.27 -10.23 2.84
C SER A 224 0.94 -9.42 4.10
N LYS A 225 -0.34 -9.21 4.41
CA LYS A 225 -0.85 -8.37 5.52
C LYS A 225 -0.36 -6.91 5.48
N MET A 226 -0.01 -6.38 4.31
CA MET A 226 0.21 -4.94 4.11
C MET A 226 -1.14 -4.21 4.16
N ASN A 227 -1.14 -2.97 4.65
CA ASN A 227 -2.39 -2.25 4.96
C ASN A 227 -2.42 -0.80 4.48
N VAL A 228 -1.37 -0.32 3.80
CA VAL A 228 -1.37 1.01 3.17
C VAL A 228 -0.92 0.88 1.72
N PHE A 229 -1.76 1.34 0.82
CA PHE A 229 -1.41 1.56 -0.57
C PHE A 229 -1.07 3.04 -0.72
N HIS A 230 0.23 3.34 -0.88
CA HIS A 230 0.72 4.68 -1.15
C HIS A 230 0.65 4.91 -2.66
N PHE A 231 -0.34 5.70 -3.06
CA PHE A 231 -0.69 5.96 -4.44
C PHE A 231 -0.03 7.26 -4.90
N HIS A 232 1.21 7.14 -5.37
CA HIS A 232 1.94 8.23 -6.02
C HIS A 232 1.37 8.44 -7.43
N ILE A 233 0.30 9.24 -7.49
CA ILE A 233 -0.64 9.25 -8.62
C ILE A 233 -0.22 10.18 -9.75
N VAL A 234 0.54 11.24 -9.46
CA VAL A 234 1.00 12.27 -10.40
C VAL A 234 2.46 12.64 -10.12
N ASP A 235 3.17 13.08 -11.15
CA ASP A 235 4.58 13.53 -11.09
C ASP A 235 4.90 14.35 -12.38
N ASP A 236 6.16 14.63 -12.67
CA ASP A 236 6.62 15.39 -13.83
C ASP A 236 6.11 14.83 -15.17
N GLN A 237 6.14 13.51 -15.33
CA GLN A 237 5.97 12.90 -16.64
C GLN A 237 4.50 12.79 -17.05
N SER A 238 3.58 12.55 -16.11
CA SER A 238 2.15 12.54 -16.42
C SER A 238 1.23 12.93 -15.25
N PHE A 239 0.04 13.42 -15.63
CA PHE A 239 -1.07 13.70 -14.73
C PHE A 239 -2.26 12.80 -15.07
N PRO A 240 -2.30 11.53 -14.61
CA PRO A 240 -3.37 10.60 -14.96
C PRO A 240 -4.65 10.78 -14.11
N TYR A 241 -4.61 11.52 -13.01
CA TYR A 241 -5.81 11.73 -12.17
C TYR A 241 -6.84 12.63 -12.83
N GLU A 242 -8.08 12.16 -13.01
CA GLU A 242 -9.19 12.99 -13.51
C GLU A 242 -9.76 13.86 -12.38
N SER A 243 -9.39 15.14 -12.36
CA SER A 243 -10.00 16.11 -11.45
C SER A 243 -11.35 16.61 -11.99
N ARG A 244 -12.35 16.75 -11.10
CA ARG A 244 -13.64 17.36 -11.45
C ARG A 244 -13.55 18.89 -11.46
N SER A 245 -12.79 19.46 -10.52
CA SER A 245 -12.50 20.89 -10.46
C SER A 245 -11.60 21.34 -11.61
N PHE A 246 -10.67 20.48 -12.05
CA PHE A 246 -9.72 20.81 -13.11
C PHE A 246 -9.61 19.71 -14.19
N PRO A 247 -10.67 19.48 -15.00
CA PRO A 247 -10.70 18.39 -15.99
C PRO A 247 -9.59 18.48 -17.05
N ASP A 248 -9.14 19.70 -17.36
CA ASP A 248 -8.10 19.90 -18.36
C ASP A 248 -6.74 19.32 -17.92
N LEU A 249 -6.49 19.15 -16.60
CA LEU A 249 -5.23 18.60 -16.07
C LEU A 249 -4.94 17.21 -16.63
N SER A 250 -5.86 16.26 -16.53
CA SER A 250 -5.69 14.95 -17.18
C SER A 250 -5.82 15.05 -18.70
N GLY A 251 -6.66 15.96 -19.20
CA GLY A 251 -6.87 16.19 -20.63
C GLY A 251 -5.59 16.52 -21.42
N ALA A 252 -4.62 17.22 -20.82
CA ALA A 252 -3.33 17.53 -21.46
C ALA A 252 -2.09 17.01 -20.70
N GLY A 253 -2.25 16.64 -19.43
CA GLY A 253 -1.17 16.13 -18.57
C GLY A 253 -1.01 14.62 -18.62
N ALA A 254 -2.05 13.85 -18.93
CA ALA A 254 -1.93 12.40 -19.08
C ALA A 254 -1.15 12.02 -20.36
N TYR A 255 -0.59 10.81 -20.39
CA TYR A 255 0.07 10.30 -21.61
C TYR A 255 -0.88 10.11 -22.79
N ASN A 256 -2.11 9.71 -22.50
CA ASN A 256 -3.21 9.47 -23.44
C ASN A 256 -4.53 9.51 -22.66
N GLN A 257 -5.66 9.73 -23.33
CA GLN A 257 -7.00 9.64 -22.76
C GLN A 257 -7.30 8.24 -22.18
N ASP A 258 -6.70 7.18 -22.72
CA ASP A 258 -6.81 5.82 -22.17
C ASP A 258 -5.93 5.58 -20.92
N HIS A 259 -5.08 6.55 -20.55
CA HIS A 259 -4.17 6.51 -19.41
C HIS A 259 -4.61 7.52 -18.34
N VAL A 260 -5.91 7.53 -18.06
CA VAL A 260 -6.54 8.40 -17.07
C VAL A 260 -7.25 7.52 -16.05
N TYR A 261 -7.17 7.89 -14.77
CA TYR A 261 -7.98 7.33 -13.70
C TYR A 261 -9.23 8.18 -13.54
N SER A 262 -10.36 7.65 -13.99
CA SER A 262 -11.67 8.29 -13.77
C SER A 262 -12.05 8.30 -12.29
N GLN A 263 -13.01 9.13 -11.93
CA GLN A 263 -13.55 9.15 -10.57
C GLN A 263 -14.16 7.80 -10.16
N GLU A 264 -14.78 7.09 -11.11
CA GLU A 264 -15.30 5.74 -10.91
C GLU A 264 -14.18 4.72 -10.69
N ASP A 265 -13.06 4.83 -11.42
CA ASP A 265 -11.89 3.99 -11.23
C ASP A 265 -11.30 4.15 -9.83
N ILE A 266 -11.13 5.40 -9.38
CA ILE A 266 -10.62 5.72 -8.04
C ILE A 266 -11.57 5.18 -6.96
N ALA A 267 -12.87 5.42 -7.08
CA ALA A 267 -13.86 4.90 -6.14
C ALA A 267 -13.85 3.36 -6.09
N SER A 268 -13.74 2.70 -7.24
CA SER A 268 -13.65 1.24 -7.34
C SER A 268 -12.38 0.70 -6.68
N LEU A 269 -11.25 1.38 -6.86
CA LEU A 269 -9.98 0.99 -6.27
C LEU A 269 -9.98 1.16 -4.74
N ILE A 270 -10.51 2.28 -4.24
CA ILE A 270 -10.67 2.54 -2.81
C ILE A 270 -11.56 1.49 -2.14
N GLU A 271 -12.69 1.14 -2.74
CA GLU A 271 -13.57 0.09 -2.21
C GLU A 271 -12.88 -1.28 -2.21
N PHE A 272 -12.14 -1.60 -3.28
CA PHE A 272 -11.40 -2.85 -3.39
C PHE A 272 -10.31 -2.97 -2.30
N ALA A 273 -9.60 -1.88 -2.01
CA ALA A 273 -8.63 -1.77 -0.91
C ALA A 273 -9.32 -1.91 0.46
N ARG A 274 -10.44 -1.20 0.67
CA ARG A 274 -11.23 -1.23 1.91
C ARG A 274 -11.68 -2.64 2.27
N GLN A 275 -12.16 -3.42 1.30
CA GLN A 275 -12.57 -4.83 1.48
C GLN A 275 -11.43 -5.78 1.91
N ARG A 276 -10.19 -5.32 1.84
CA ARG A 276 -8.96 -6.00 2.26
C ARG A 276 -8.31 -5.35 3.48
N GLY A 277 -8.96 -4.35 4.08
CA GLY A 277 -8.38 -3.57 5.17
C GLY A 277 -7.13 -2.81 4.74
N ILE A 278 -7.09 -2.31 3.50
CA ILE A 278 -5.99 -1.51 2.97
C ILE A 278 -6.48 -0.06 2.87
N ARG A 279 -5.72 0.86 3.47
CA ARG A 279 -5.86 2.31 3.34
C ARG A 279 -5.31 2.75 1.99
N VAL A 280 -5.93 3.74 1.36
CA VAL A 280 -5.38 4.37 0.15
C VAL A 280 -4.87 5.75 0.54
N LEU A 281 -3.55 5.85 0.74
CA LEU A 281 -2.84 7.09 1.02
C LEU A 281 -2.44 7.69 -0.34
N VAL A 282 -3.11 8.73 -0.79
CA VAL A 282 -2.79 9.37 -2.06
C VAL A 282 -1.70 10.42 -1.88
N GLU A 283 -0.81 10.51 -2.85
CA GLU A 283 0.22 11.54 -2.92
C GLU A 283 -0.01 12.48 -4.10
N PHE A 284 -0.02 13.77 -3.81
CA PHE A 284 0.07 14.84 -4.80
C PHE A 284 1.28 15.69 -4.45
N ASP A 285 2.43 15.27 -4.97
CA ASP A 285 3.72 15.88 -4.66
C ASP A 285 3.84 17.29 -5.25
N SER A 286 4.40 18.20 -4.46
CA SER A 286 4.64 19.59 -4.78
C SER A 286 5.61 20.23 -3.76
N PRO A 287 6.39 21.28 -4.13
CA PRO A 287 6.37 22.02 -5.39
C PRO A 287 7.24 21.41 -6.49
N GLY A 288 8.15 20.48 -6.15
CA GLY A 288 8.89 19.65 -7.11
C GLY A 288 7.95 18.74 -7.89
N HIS A 289 8.48 17.95 -8.82
CA HIS A 289 7.72 16.86 -9.46
C HIS A 289 6.38 17.25 -10.11
N THR A 290 6.28 18.49 -10.62
CA THR A 290 5.01 19.08 -11.07
C THR A 290 4.96 19.48 -12.54
N GLN A 291 5.92 19.06 -13.38
CA GLN A 291 5.96 19.44 -14.81
C GLN A 291 4.66 19.12 -15.56
N SER A 292 3.99 18.01 -15.24
CA SER A 292 2.72 17.61 -15.88
C SER A 292 1.56 18.56 -15.55
N TRP A 293 1.60 19.23 -14.40
CA TRP A 293 0.57 20.16 -13.92
C TRP A 293 0.58 21.47 -14.71
N GLY A 294 1.77 21.93 -15.09
CA GLY A 294 1.99 23.19 -15.80
C GLY A 294 1.62 23.20 -17.27
N ARG A 295 1.26 22.04 -17.85
CA ARG A 295 0.85 21.96 -19.26
C ARG A 295 -0.47 22.69 -19.54
N VAL A 296 -1.24 22.95 -18.48
CA VAL A 296 -2.63 23.39 -18.56
C VAL A 296 -2.87 24.63 -17.71
N ILE A 297 -2.32 24.64 -16.50
CA ILE A 297 -2.49 25.73 -15.54
C ILE A 297 -1.16 26.43 -15.35
N ASP A 298 -1.15 27.76 -15.43
CA ASP A 298 0.04 28.58 -15.24
C ASP A 298 0.40 28.72 -13.75
N VAL A 299 0.80 27.59 -13.16
CA VAL A 299 1.27 27.47 -11.76
C VAL A 299 2.77 27.19 -11.65
N LEU A 300 3.45 26.84 -12.74
CA LEU A 300 4.89 26.56 -12.73
C LEU A 300 5.71 27.82 -12.93
N THR A 301 6.94 27.77 -12.39
CA THR A 301 7.91 28.84 -12.58
C THR A 301 8.46 28.80 -14.00
N HIS A 302 8.41 29.93 -14.72
CA HIS A 302 9.10 30.08 -16.01
C HIS A 302 10.59 30.31 -15.76
N CYS A 303 11.46 29.48 -16.35
CA CYS A 303 12.91 29.62 -16.18
C CYS A 303 13.50 30.64 -17.15
N TYR A 304 14.62 31.26 -16.76
CA TYR A 304 15.30 32.29 -17.51
C TYR A 304 16.77 31.93 -17.76
N SER A 305 17.27 32.27 -18.94
CA SER A 305 18.69 32.19 -19.28
C SER A 305 19.10 33.45 -20.04
N GLY A 306 20.23 34.06 -19.65
CA GLY A 306 20.69 35.32 -20.25
C GLY A 306 19.68 36.48 -20.14
N GLY A 307 18.85 36.49 -19.10
CA GLY A 307 17.82 37.53 -18.87
C GLY A 307 16.55 37.40 -19.72
N LYS A 308 16.34 36.26 -20.39
CA LYS A 308 15.13 35.98 -21.17
C LYS A 308 14.53 34.62 -20.77
N PRO A 309 13.21 34.43 -20.89
CA PRO A 309 12.61 33.11 -20.73
C PRO A 309 13.25 32.09 -21.69
N ASN A 310 13.57 30.90 -21.19
CA ASN A 310 14.17 29.83 -22.00
C ASN A 310 13.17 28.74 -22.44
N ASN A 311 11.87 28.94 -22.18
CA ASN A 311 10.77 27.99 -22.40
C ASN A 311 10.86 26.69 -21.59
N GLU A 312 11.70 26.65 -20.56
CA GLU A 312 11.70 25.58 -19.55
C GLU A 312 10.86 26.02 -18.35
N PHE A 313 10.29 25.04 -17.67
CA PHE A 313 9.54 25.24 -16.44
C PHE A 313 10.28 24.59 -15.28
N GLY A 314 10.18 25.17 -14.10
CA GLY A 314 10.71 24.61 -12.85
C GLY A 314 9.59 24.19 -11.90
N PRO A 315 9.89 24.13 -10.59
CA PRO A 315 8.89 23.87 -9.56
C PRO A 315 7.72 24.85 -9.60
N MET A 316 6.60 24.50 -8.94
CA MET A 316 5.47 25.41 -8.75
C MET A 316 5.94 26.77 -8.23
N ASP A 317 5.37 27.86 -8.75
CA ASP A 317 5.75 29.22 -8.42
C ASP A 317 5.12 29.67 -7.08
N PRO A 318 5.91 29.82 -6.01
CA PRO A 318 5.40 30.19 -4.69
C PRO A 318 5.16 31.70 -4.55
N SER A 319 5.59 32.51 -5.53
CA SER A 319 5.39 33.97 -5.50
C SER A 319 3.97 34.39 -5.93
N ARG A 320 3.17 33.44 -6.45
CA ARG A 320 1.86 33.70 -7.05
C ARG A 320 0.73 33.21 -6.16
N ASN A 321 -0.18 34.11 -5.79
CA ASN A 321 -1.40 33.75 -5.05
C ASN A 321 -2.31 32.77 -5.82
N SER A 322 -2.24 32.76 -7.16
CA SER A 322 -2.97 31.81 -8.00
C SER A 322 -2.57 30.37 -7.73
N THR A 323 -1.29 30.12 -7.42
CA THR A 323 -0.77 28.78 -7.06
C THR A 323 -1.48 28.25 -5.82
N PHE A 324 -1.55 29.03 -4.74
CA PHE A 324 -2.23 28.60 -3.51
C PHE A 324 -3.76 28.53 -3.66
N SER A 325 -4.34 29.35 -4.53
CA SER A 325 -5.78 29.28 -4.83
C SER A 325 -6.13 27.97 -5.55
N PHE A 326 -5.30 27.59 -6.52
CA PHE A 326 -5.38 26.31 -7.20
C PHE A 326 -5.22 25.13 -6.22
N LEU A 327 -4.15 25.12 -5.43
CA LEU A 327 -3.88 24.05 -4.46
C LEU A 327 -5.01 23.91 -3.44
N LYS A 328 -5.60 25.03 -3.00
CA LYS A 328 -6.73 25.01 -2.08
C LYS A 328 -7.94 24.27 -2.66
N GLU A 329 -8.29 24.55 -3.91
CA GLU A 329 -9.39 23.88 -4.58
C GLU A 329 -9.06 22.40 -4.86
N MET A 330 -7.83 22.12 -5.34
CA MET A 330 -7.36 20.78 -5.62
C MET A 330 -7.39 19.89 -4.37
N PHE A 331 -6.78 20.34 -3.26
CA PHE A 331 -6.76 19.56 -2.02
C PHE A 331 -8.13 19.47 -1.33
N SER A 332 -9.04 20.42 -1.58
CA SER A 332 -10.43 20.29 -1.15
C SER A 332 -11.14 19.14 -1.90
N GLU A 333 -10.87 18.98 -3.19
CA GLU A 333 -11.37 17.81 -3.95
C GLU A 333 -10.72 16.51 -3.44
N VAL A 334 -9.39 16.47 -3.34
CA VAL A 334 -8.64 15.29 -2.86
C VAL A 334 -9.15 14.83 -1.50
N ALA A 335 -9.37 15.76 -0.56
CA ALA A 335 -9.89 15.45 0.77
C ALA A 335 -11.30 14.81 0.75
N ASN A 336 -12.12 15.14 -0.26
CA ASN A 336 -13.45 14.57 -0.46
C ASN A 336 -13.42 13.23 -1.18
N VAL A 337 -12.52 13.06 -2.16
CA VAL A 337 -12.41 11.83 -2.97
C VAL A 337 -11.77 10.69 -2.18
N PHE A 338 -10.70 10.98 -1.43
CA PHE A 338 -9.94 9.97 -0.71
C PHE A 338 -10.35 9.95 0.77
N PRO A 339 -10.90 8.82 1.27
CA PRO A 339 -11.43 8.75 2.63
C PRO A 339 -10.35 8.64 3.72
N ASP A 340 -9.12 8.25 3.38
CA ASP A 340 -8.04 8.13 4.37
C ASP A 340 -7.81 9.45 5.11
N HIS A 341 -7.49 9.38 6.40
CA HIS A 341 -7.29 10.59 7.20
C HIS A 341 -6.07 11.40 6.72
N TYR A 342 -5.06 10.73 6.16
CA TYR A 342 -3.83 11.35 5.71
C TYR A 342 -3.81 11.51 4.18
N VAL A 343 -3.18 12.59 3.72
CA VAL A 343 -2.76 12.81 2.34
C VAL A 343 -1.24 12.99 2.36
N HIS A 344 -0.52 12.37 1.44
CA HIS A 344 0.91 12.61 1.29
C HIS A 344 1.12 13.86 0.43
N LEU A 345 1.91 14.80 0.95
CA LEU A 345 2.13 16.11 0.30
C LEU A 345 3.43 16.16 -0.50
N GLY A 346 4.18 15.06 -0.49
CA GLY A 346 5.51 14.96 -1.08
C GLY A 346 6.46 15.97 -0.44
N GLY A 347 7.03 16.84 -1.27
CA GLY A 347 7.93 17.91 -0.87
C GLY A 347 9.40 17.53 -0.95
N ASP A 348 9.76 16.58 -1.81
CA ASP A 348 11.11 16.13 -2.05
C ASP A 348 11.79 16.82 -3.25
N GLU A 349 13.12 16.72 -3.25
CA GLU A 349 14.01 17.06 -4.39
C GLU A 349 13.77 18.40 -5.12
N VAL A 350 13.38 19.46 -4.42
CA VAL A 350 13.11 20.76 -5.05
C VAL A 350 14.40 21.43 -5.55
N ASP A 351 14.52 21.58 -6.87
CA ASP A 351 15.60 22.35 -7.50
C ASP A 351 15.29 23.86 -7.55
N PHE A 352 16.14 24.65 -6.89
CA PHE A 352 15.99 26.11 -6.80
C PHE A 352 16.51 26.89 -8.01
N ASP A 353 17.17 26.26 -8.97
CA ASP A 353 17.83 26.96 -10.08
C ASP A 353 16.83 27.76 -10.94
N CYS A 354 15.66 27.20 -11.23
CA CYS A 354 14.64 27.91 -12.00
C CYS A 354 14.05 29.10 -11.21
N TRP A 355 13.73 28.93 -9.92
CA TRP A 355 13.32 30.03 -9.04
C TRP A 355 14.37 31.13 -9.01
N ARG A 356 15.66 30.76 -8.92
CA ARG A 356 16.77 31.72 -8.91
C ARG A 356 16.92 32.47 -10.22
N SER A 357 16.52 31.86 -11.33
CA SER A 357 16.58 32.50 -12.64
C SER A 357 15.44 33.53 -12.86
N ASN A 358 14.28 33.32 -12.22
CA ASN A 358 13.06 34.07 -12.52
C ASN A 358 13.02 35.46 -11.84
N PRO A 359 12.85 36.57 -12.60
CA PRO A 359 12.83 37.93 -12.03
C PRO A 359 11.68 38.21 -11.05
N ASP A 360 10.51 37.63 -11.26
CA ASP A 360 9.34 37.84 -10.40
C ASP A 360 9.54 37.13 -9.06
N VAL A 361 10.07 35.90 -9.10
CA VAL A 361 10.48 35.17 -7.88
C VAL A 361 11.59 35.93 -7.14
N GLN A 362 12.60 36.46 -7.83
CA GLN A 362 13.62 37.30 -7.20
C GLN A 362 13.05 38.57 -6.55
N ALA A 363 12.02 39.19 -7.16
CA ALA A 363 11.34 40.34 -6.58
C ALA A 363 10.58 39.95 -5.31
N PHE A 364 9.91 38.79 -5.33
CA PHE A 364 9.24 38.23 -4.17
C PHE A 364 10.20 37.88 -3.03
N MET A 365 11.35 37.27 -3.34
CA MET A 365 12.43 37.00 -2.36
C MET A 365 12.88 38.27 -1.63
N LYS A 366 12.99 39.40 -2.35
CA LYS A 366 13.32 40.71 -1.75
C LYS A 366 12.18 41.24 -0.88
N GLN A 367 10.93 41.10 -1.33
CA GLN A 367 9.75 41.52 -0.57
C GLN A 367 9.63 40.76 0.75
N MET A 368 9.88 39.45 0.75
CA MET A 368 9.79 38.60 1.93
C MET A 368 11.03 38.69 2.83
N GLY A 369 12.12 39.30 2.34
CA GLY A 369 13.37 39.41 3.08
C GLY A 369 14.16 38.10 3.16
N PHE A 370 13.91 37.14 2.26
CA PHE A 370 14.60 35.85 2.22
C PHE A 370 16.02 35.93 1.63
N GLY A 371 16.39 37.06 1.04
CA GLY A 371 17.72 37.25 0.46
C GLY A 371 17.95 36.28 -0.71
N ASN A 372 18.98 35.45 -0.61
CA ASN A 372 19.33 34.44 -1.62
C ASN A 372 19.08 33.00 -1.11
N ASP A 373 18.42 32.84 0.03
CA ASP A 373 18.15 31.55 0.64
C ASP A 373 16.80 31.00 0.16
N TYR A 374 16.82 30.24 -0.93
CA TYR A 374 15.62 29.68 -1.53
C TYR A 374 15.00 28.54 -0.70
N SER A 375 15.70 28.00 0.31
CA SER A 375 15.09 27.07 1.26
C SER A 375 14.00 27.74 2.10
N LEU A 376 14.13 29.05 2.39
CA LEU A 376 13.07 29.82 3.05
C LEU A 376 11.84 30.02 2.14
N LEU A 377 12.04 30.03 0.83
CA LEU A 377 10.95 30.14 -0.14
C LEU A 377 10.18 28.82 -0.25
N GLU A 378 10.89 27.70 -0.31
CA GLU A 378 10.30 26.36 -0.19
C GLU A 378 9.56 26.21 1.14
N GLN A 379 10.17 26.67 2.25
CA GLN A 379 9.52 26.65 3.56
C GLN A 379 8.21 27.45 3.55
N TYR A 380 8.21 28.64 2.95
CA TYR A 380 7.01 29.45 2.77
C TYR A 380 5.94 28.72 1.95
N TYR A 381 6.34 28.07 0.85
CA TYR A 381 5.42 27.28 0.02
C TYR A 381 4.79 26.15 0.84
N MET A 382 5.62 25.32 1.47
CA MET A 382 5.16 24.15 2.21
C MET A 382 4.32 24.52 3.41
N GLN A 383 4.61 25.63 4.09
CA GLN A 383 3.75 26.14 5.17
C GLN A 383 2.32 26.42 4.67
N ASN A 384 2.18 27.04 3.49
CA ASN A 384 0.87 27.30 2.91
C ASN A 384 0.16 25.99 2.51
N VAL A 385 0.87 25.00 1.97
CA VAL A 385 0.29 23.70 1.60
C VAL A 385 -0.22 22.96 2.84
N VAL A 386 0.58 22.87 3.91
CA VAL A 386 0.15 22.19 5.14
C VAL A 386 -1.03 22.90 5.83
N ASP A 387 -1.09 24.24 5.73
CA ASP A 387 -2.23 25.02 6.26
C ASP A 387 -3.50 24.79 5.42
N ILE A 388 -3.38 24.74 4.09
CA ILE A 388 -4.47 24.42 3.16
C ILE A 388 -5.04 23.04 3.49
N VAL A 389 -4.20 22.01 3.51
CA VAL A 389 -4.64 20.63 3.75
C VAL A 389 -5.18 20.50 5.16
N GLY A 390 -4.50 21.12 6.14
CA GLY A 390 -4.94 21.15 7.53
C GLY A 390 -6.33 21.77 7.72
N SER A 391 -6.74 22.72 6.87
CA SER A 391 -8.07 23.33 6.91
C SER A 391 -9.21 22.42 6.42
N THR A 392 -8.88 21.33 5.71
CA THR A 392 -9.85 20.31 5.26
C THR A 392 -10.21 19.31 6.36
N GLY A 393 -9.48 19.33 7.49
CA GLY A 393 -9.63 18.35 8.58
C GLY A 393 -8.82 17.05 8.37
N LYS A 394 -8.05 16.94 7.29
CA LYS A 394 -7.10 15.86 7.05
C LYS A 394 -5.79 16.08 7.82
N GLY A 395 -5.15 14.98 8.19
CA GLY A 395 -3.73 14.92 8.54
C GLY A 395 -2.88 14.84 7.27
N TYR A 396 -1.57 14.90 7.41
CA TYR A 396 -0.67 14.80 6.27
C TYR A 396 0.61 14.03 6.58
N ALA A 397 1.11 13.36 5.55
CA ALA A 397 2.43 12.77 5.50
C ALA A 397 3.32 13.57 4.55
N VAL A 398 4.63 13.58 4.81
CA VAL A 398 5.62 14.37 4.05
C VAL A 398 6.93 13.59 3.93
N TRP A 399 7.68 13.85 2.85
CA TRP A 399 9.08 13.42 2.78
C TRP A 399 9.95 14.19 3.78
N GLN A 400 11.10 13.62 4.13
CA GLN A 400 12.00 14.14 5.18
C GLN A 400 12.46 15.57 4.95
N GLU A 401 12.57 16.02 3.70
CA GLU A 401 13.04 17.36 3.32
C GLU A 401 12.26 18.48 4.01
N ILE A 402 10.96 18.28 4.21
CA ILE A 402 10.09 19.23 4.91
C ILE A 402 10.58 19.49 6.33
N ILE A 403 11.09 18.47 7.02
CA ILE A 403 11.66 18.59 8.37
C ILE A 403 13.13 18.99 8.32
N ASP A 404 13.89 18.59 7.29
CA ASP A 404 15.28 19.02 7.07
C ASP A 404 15.37 20.53 6.85
N ASN A 405 14.39 21.10 6.15
CA ASN A 405 14.32 22.52 5.81
C ASN A 405 13.53 23.34 6.86
N ASN A 406 13.30 22.77 8.06
CA ASN A 406 12.68 23.41 9.22
C ASN A 406 11.26 23.97 8.98
N VAL A 407 10.46 23.34 8.11
CA VAL A 407 9.04 23.69 7.96
C VAL A 407 8.31 23.39 9.26
N THR A 408 7.44 24.32 9.69
CA THR A 408 6.62 24.10 10.90
C THR A 408 5.39 23.28 10.52
N VAL A 409 5.41 22.02 10.92
CA VAL A 409 4.32 21.07 10.67
C VAL A 409 3.54 20.80 11.96
N LYS A 410 2.34 20.22 11.83
CA LYS A 410 1.54 19.81 13.00
C LYS A 410 2.24 18.67 13.76
N ALA A 411 1.94 18.56 15.05
CA ALA A 411 2.53 17.52 15.89
C ALA A 411 2.12 16.09 15.49
N ASP A 412 0.99 15.92 14.82
CA ASP A 412 0.48 14.64 14.31
C ASP A 412 0.97 14.30 12.89
N THR A 413 1.84 15.14 12.29
CA THR A 413 2.46 14.86 11.00
C THR A 413 3.24 13.55 11.02
N VAL A 414 3.11 12.80 9.93
CA VAL A 414 3.89 11.59 9.66
C VAL A 414 5.02 11.97 8.70
N VAL A 415 6.26 11.67 9.08
CA VAL A 415 7.45 12.02 8.31
C VAL A 415 8.04 10.74 7.73
N GLU A 416 8.26 10.70 6.42
CA GLU A 416 8.85 9.55 5.74
C GLU A 416 10.33 9.76 5.44
N VAL A 417 11.17 8.92 6.06
CA VAL A 417 12.62 8.92 5.88
C VAL A 417 13.00 7.97 4.76
N TRP A 418 13.58 8.53 3.71
CA TRP A 418 13.84 7.83 2.45
C TRP A 418 15.30 7.93 1.98
N LYS A 419 16.07 8.91 2.47
CA LYS A 419 17.49 9.09 2.12
C LYS A 419 18.40 8.32 3.07
N ASP A 420 19.56 7.93 2.55
CA ASP A 420 20.68 7.45 3.36
C ASP A 420 21.57 8.62 3.83
N PRO A 421 22.21 8.53 5.02
CA PRO A 421 22.07 7.47 6.02
C PRO A 421 20.84 7.67 6.92
N TYR A 422 19.92 6.69 6.94
CA TYR A 422 18.65 6.81 7.68
C TYR A 422 18.73 6.76 9.22
N PRO A 423 19.70 6.10 9.91
CA PRO A 423 19.64 5.98 11.37
C PRO A 423 19.72 7.33 12.12
N ASP A 424 20.59 8.23 11.67
CA ASP A 424 20.73 9.55 12.29
C ASP A 424 19.49 10.41 12.01
N GLU A 425 18.87 10.22 10.84
CA GLU A 425 17.66 10.92 10.44
C GLU A 425 16.43 10.46 11.23
N LEU A 426 16.24 9.14 11.40
CA LEU A 426 15.24 8.58 12.32
C LEU A 426 15.44 9.12 13.74
N ALA A 427 16.68 9.19 14.23
CA ALA A 427 16.97 9.74 15.55
C ALA A 427 16.59 11.22 15.67
N ARG A 428 16.87 12.02 14.63
CA ARG A 428 16.56 13.45 14.56
C ARG A 428 15.05 13.70 14.53
N VAL A 429 14.33 13.09 13.59
CA VAL A 429 12.88 13.28 13.40
C VAL A 429 12.09 12.83 14.64
N THR A 430 12.42 11.65 15.18
CA THR A 430 11.74 11.15 16.40
C THR A 430 12.07 11.99 17.64
N LYS A 431 13.27 12.61 17.71
CA LYS A 431 13.61 13.57 18.77
C LYS A 431 12.77 14.84 18.72
N LEU A 432 12.34 15.25 17.53
CA LEU A 432 11.41 16.36 17.34
C LEU A 432 9.95 16.00 17.71
N GLY A 433 9.67 14.71 17.93
CA GLY A 433 8.37 14.22 18.41
C GLY A 433 7.40 13.78 17.32
N TYR A 434 7.84 13.73 16.06
CA TYR A 434 7.00 13.34 14.93
C TYR A 434 6.88 11.83 14.78
N ARG A 435 5.72 11.37 14.31
CA ARG A 435 5.54 9.99 13.84
C ARG A 435 6.41 9.79 12.60
N THR A 436 7.02 8.63 12.46
CA THR A 436 8.02 8.39 11.42
C THR A 436 7.78 7.08 10.68
N LEU A 437 7.96 7.12 9.36
CA LEU A 437 8.02 5.98 8.46
C LEU A 437 9.43 5.83 7.93
N LEU A 438 9.85 4.58 7.67
CA LEU A 438 11.10 4.27 6.98
C LEU A 438 10.80 3.66 5.62
N SER A 439 11.43 4.16 4.57
CA SER A 439 11.45 3.52 3.24
C SER A 439 12.85 3.39 2.64
N THR A 440 13.87 4.08 3.20
CA THR A 440 15.25 4.09 2.68
C THR A 440 15.80 2.72 2.27
N CYS A 441 15.58 1.70 3.08
CA CYS A 441 16.12 0.36 2.84
C CYS A 441 15.25 -0.51 1.91
N TRP A 442 14.11 -0.01 1.43
CA TRP A 442 13.08 -0.78 0.71
C TRP A 442 12.72 -0.16 -0.66
N TYR A 443 13.69 0.44 -1.34
CA TYR A 443 13.56 0.88 -2.74
C TYR A 443 13.64 -0.34 -3.67
N LEU A 444 12.48 -0.90 -4.02
CA LEU A 444 12.35 -2.10 -4.86
C LEU A 444 12.65 -1.83 -6.34
N ASN A 445 12.61 -0.56 -6.76
CA ASN A 445 13.09 -0.13 -8.07
C ASN A 445 14.61 -0.35 -8.24
N TYR A 446 15.36 -0.41 -7.14
CA TYR A 446 16.79 -0.72 -7.17
C TYR A 446 17.04 -2.23 -7.19
N ILE A 447 16.87 -2.82 -8.37
CA ILE A 447 17.09 -4.26 -8.58
C ILE A 447 18.57 -4.61 -8.55
N SER A 448 18.90 -5.76 -7.96
CA SER A 448 20.27 -6.29 -7.98
C SER A 448 20.29 -7.80 -8.24
N TYR A 449 21.39 -8.32 -8.77
CA TYR A 449 21.51 -9.75 -9.03
C TYR A 449 21.61 -10.55 -7.72
N GLY A 450 20.78 -11.59 -7.58
CA GLY A 450 20.86 -12.55 -6.49
C GLY A 450 19.65 -12.53 -5.56
N LYS A 451 19.88 -12.65 -4.25
CA LYS A 451 18.84 -12.72 -3.20
C LYS A 451 18.75 -11.38 -2.46
N ASP A 452 18.44 -10.32 -3.19
CA ASP A 452 18.28 -8.96 -2.67
C ASP A 452 17.23 -8.85 -1.56
N TRP A 453 16.19 -9.67 -1.59
CA TRP A 453 15.18 -9.78 -0.53
C TRP A 453 15.76 -9.96 0.88
N VAL A 454 16.94 -10.58 1.01
CA VAL A 454 17.62 -10.78 2.30
C VAL A 454 18.03 -9.44 2.90
N ASN A 455 18.40 -8.46 2.08
CA ASN A 455 18.76 -7.12 2.55
C ASN A 455 17.51 -6.40 3.08
N TYR A 456 16.41 -6.46 2.32
CA TYR A 456 15.12 -5.90 2.73
C TYR A 456 14.64 -6.52 4.05
N TYR A 457 14.73 -7.84 4.19
CA TYR A 457 14.30 -8.56 5.39
C TYR A 457 15.16 -8.26 6.64
N LYS A 458 16.44 -7.90 6.45
CA LYS A 458 17.36 -7.54 7.56
C LYS A 458 17.19 -6.11 8.05
N CYS A 459 16.50 -5.25 7.30
CA CYS A 459 16.25 -3.88 7.72
C CYS A 459 15.34 -3.86 8.95
N ASP A 460 15.77 -3.17 10.01
CA ASP A 460 14.99 -2.99 11.24
C ASP A 460 14.80 -1.49 11.52
N PRO A 461 13.57 -0.96 11.39
CA PRO A 461 13.28 0.46 11.66
C PRO A 461 13.59 0.92 13.09
N HIS A 462 13.77 0.01 14.05
CA HIS A 462 14.19 0.36 15.42
C HIS A 462 15.72 0.37 15.63
N ASN A 463 16.51 0.10 14.59
CA ASN A 463 17.97 0.05 14.66
C ASN A 463 18.62 1.44 14.45
N PHE A 464 18.30 2.38 15.35
CA PHE A 464 18.89 3.72 15.38
C PHE A 464 19.12 4.18 16.83
N PRO A 465 20.00 5.17 17.06
CA PRO A 465 20.25 5.71 18.40
C PRO A 465 19.04 6.53 18.89
N GLY A 466 18.27 5.99 19.83
CA GLY A 466 17.10 6.65 20.39
C GLY A 466 16.54 5.94 21.62
N THR A 467 15.80 6.68 22.45
CA THR A 467 15.05 6.14 23.59
C THR A 467 13.88 5.26 23.13
N ASP A 468 13.33 4.44 24.03
CA ASP A 468 12.12 3.64 23.72
C ASP A 468 10.93 4.52 23.33
N ALA A 469 10.82 5.73 23.91
CA ALA A 469 9.78 6.69 23.55
C ALA A 469 9.94 7.20 22.11
N GLN A 470 11.18 7.49 21.68
CA GLN A 470 11.49 7.85 20.30
C GLN A 470 11.21 6.69 19.34
N LYS A 471 11.59 5.46 19.70
CA LYS A 471 11.33 4.28 18.86
C LYS A 471 9.83 4.02 18.67
N LYS A 472 8.99 4.29 19.67
CA LYS A 472 7.52 4.19 19.55
C LYS A 472 6.90 5.19 18.56
N LEU A 473 7.62 6.26 18.20
CA LEU A 473 7.17 7.17 17.14
C LEU A 473 7.38 6.59 15.74
N VAL A 474 8.21 5.55 15.58
CA VAL A 474 8.31 4.81 14.33
C VAL A 474 7.06 3.92 14.19
N VAL A 475 6.12 4.37 13.37
CA VAL A 475 4.82 3.70 13.20
C VAL A 475 4.84 2.63 12.12
N GLY A 476 5.94 2.55 11.35
CA GLY A 476 6.19 1.48 10.39
C GLY A 476 7.04 1.95 9.22
N GLY A 477 6.65 1.58 8.01
CA GLY A 477 7.39 1.96 6.81
C GLY A 477 6.79 1.39 5.53
N GLU A 478 7.46 1.70 4.43
CA GLU A 478 6.94 1.43 3.09
C GLU A 478 8.01 0.84 2.17
N ALA A 479 7.58 -0.08 1.31
CA ALA A 479 8.38 -0.51 0.18
C ALA A 479 8.03 0.34 -1.05
N CYS A 480 9.04 0.91 -1.70
CA CYS A 480 8.85 1.87 -2.79
C CYS A 480 9.16 1.24 -4.14
N MET A 481 8.19 1.25 -5.05
CA MET A 481 8.33 0.81 -6.42
C MET A 481 8.10 2.00 -7.38
N TRP A 482 9.11 2.88 -7.42
CA TRP A 482 9.15 4.00 -8.36
C TRP A 482 9.15 3.53 -9.81
N GLY A 483 8.48 4.29 -10.69
CA GLY A 483 8.28 3.93 -12.10
C GLY A 483 9.42 4.38 -13.03
N GLY A 484 10.39 5.13 -12.51
CA GLY A 484 11.61 5.50 -13.26
C GLY A 484 12.51 4.30 -13.56
N LYS A 485 13.30 4.40 -14.64
CA LYS A 485 14.41 3.45 -14.84
C LYS A 485 15.58 3.85 -13.93
N LEU A 486 16.29 2.83 -13.44
CA LEU A 486 17.64 2.91 -12.86
C LEU A 486 18.58 3.83 -13.65
#